data_AF-A0A0W0FAN6-F1
#
_entry.id   AF-A0A0W0FAN6-F1
#
_cell.length_a   1.000
_cell.length_b   1.000
_cell.length_c   1.000
_cell.angle_alpha   90.00
_cell.angle_beta   90.00
_cell.angle_gamma   90.00
#
_symmetry.space_group_name_H-M   'P 1'
#
loop_
_entity.id
_entity.type
_entity.pdbx_description
1 polymer ?
#
loop_
_entity_poly.entity_id
_entity_poly.type
_entity_poly.pdbx_seq_one_letter_code
_entity_poly.pdbx_strand_id
1 'polypeptide(L)' 'MSDKIREFVEIPQQFVRDGNQFLTRCTKPSQKEFIQICRAVAVGFAVMGFIGYFVKLIHIPINNILVGGA' A
#
# COMPACT_ATOMS: atom_id res chain seq x y z
N MET A 1 29.91 -6.42 -29.72
CA MET A 1 28.87 -5.48 -29.22
C MET A 1 27.61 -6.24 -28.78
N SER A 2 27.21 -7.32 -29.45
CA SER A 2 26.07 -8.16 -29.02
C SER A 2 26.29 -8.96 -27.73
N ASP A 3 27.52 -9.37 -27.40
CA ASP A 3 27.79 -10.16 -26.18
C ASP A 3 27.54 -9.37 -24.89
N LYS A 4 27.85 -8.07 -24.89
CA LYS A 4 27.58 -7.18 -23.75
C LYS A 4 26.09 -6.92 -23.54
N ILE A 5 25.30 -6.93 -24.62
CA ILE A 5 23.84 -6.80 -24.55
C ILE A 5 23.21 -8.10 -24.04
N ARG A 6 23.71 -9.28 -24.45
CA ARG A 6 23.27 -10.58 -23.91
C ARG A 6 23.55 -10.70 -22.42
N GLU A 7 24.77 -10.38 -22.00
CA GLU A 7 25.19 -10.43 -20.59
C GLU A 7 24.34 -9.49 -19.72
N PHE A 8 23.98 -8.30 -20.22
CA PHE A 8 23.12 -7.35 -19.50
C PHE A 8 21.65 -7.80 -19.42
N VAL A 9 21.19 -8.65 -20.34
CA VAL A 9 19.81 -9.18 -20.37
C VAL A 9 19.70 -10.49 -19.58
N GLU A 10 20.77 -11.28 -19.47
CA GLU A 10 20.79 -12.52 -18.70
C GLU A 10 20.63 -12.27 -17.19
N ILE A 11 21.21 -11.19 -16.67
CA ILE A 11 21.12 -10.80 -15.25
C ILE A 11 19.66 -10.57 -14.78
N PRO A 12 18.85 -9.68 -15.41
CA PRO A 12 17.46 -9.48 -15.01
C PRO A 12 16.62 -10.74 -15.25
N GLN A 13 16.95 -11.54 -16.26
CA GLN A 13 16.22 -12.78 -16.54
C GLN A 13 16.46 -13.84 -15.45
N GLN A 14 17.68 -13.95 -14.93
CA GLN A 14 17.99 -14.78 -13.76
C GLN A 14 17.30 -14.24 -12.50
N PHE A 15 17.34 -12.93 -12.26
CA PHE A 15 16.67 -12.31 -11.10
C PHE A 15 15.16 -12.60 -11.06
N VAL A 16 14.47 -12.55 -12.20
CA VAL A 16 13.03 -12.88 -12.25
C VAL A 16 12.78 -14.36 -11.99
N ARG A 17 13.66 -15.26 -12.47
CA ARG A 17 13.56 -16.70 -12.19
C ARG A 17 13.75 -16.98 -10.71
N ASP A 18 14.78 -16.41 -10.11
CA ASP A 18 15.09 -16.57 -8.68
C ASP A 18 14.00 -15.94 -7.81
N GLY A 19 13.48 -14.77 -8.19
CA GLY A 19 12.37 -14.11 -7.53
C GLY A 19 11.08 -14.95 -7.57
N ASN A 20 10.77 -15.58 -8.70
CA ASN A 20 9.64 -16.50 -8.79
C ASN A 20 9.83 -17.72 -7.90
N GLN A 21 11.03 -18.31 -7.89
CA GLN A 21 11.33 -19.45 -7.03
C GLN A 21 11.19 -19.08 -5.55
N PHE A 22 11.65 -17.89 -5.17
CA PHE A 22 11.47 -17.34 -3.83
C PHE A 22 9.98 -17.20 -3.46
N LEU A 23 9.17 -16.57 -4.31
CA LEU A 23 7.73 -16.41 -4.07
C LEU A 23 6.98 -17.74 -3.96
N THR A 24 7.42 -18.78 -4.69
CA THR A 24 6.86 -20.14 -4.55
C THR A 24 7.23 -20.79 -3.22
N ARG A 25 8.39 -20.46 -2.64
CA ARG A 25 8.83 -20.97 -1.33
C ARG A 25 8.21 -20.24 -0.14
N CYS A 26 7.69 -19.04 -0.33
CA CYS A 26 6.97 -18.32 0.72
C CYS A 26 5.69 -19.04 1.15
N THR A 27 5.42 -19.05 2.45
CA THR A 27 4.13 -19.49 2.99
C THR A 27 3.07 -18.46 2.62
N LYS A 28 2.13 -18.85 1.75
CA LYS A 28 1.02 -18.00 1.35
C LYS A 28 -0.07 -18.03 2.42
N PRO A 29 -0.69 -16.88 2.74
CA PRO A 29 -1.77 -16.85 3.71
C PRO A 29 -2.94 -17.71 3.23
N SER A 30 -3.52 -18.45 4.16
CA SER A 30 -4.78 -19.16 3.95
C SER A 30 -5.94 -18.17 3.84
N GLN A 31 -7.08 -18.61 3.29
CA GLN A 31 -8.26 -17.76 3.15
C GLN A 31 -8.73 -17.16 4.50
N LYS A 32 -8.60 -17.91 5.60
CA LYS A 32 -8.99 -17.45 6.94
C LYS A 32 -8.08 -16.34 7.45
N GLU A 33 -6.76 -16.51 7.32
CA GLU A 33 -5.77 -15.49 7.72
C GLU A 33 -5.93 -14.22 6.90
N PHE A 34 -6.14 -14.36 5.58
CA PHE A 34 -6.38 -13.22 4.71
C PHE A 34 -7.63 -12.43 5.13
N ILE A 35 -8.76 -13.12 5.38
CA ILE A 35 -10.00 -12.46 5.83
C ILE A 35 -9.80 -11.77 7.19
N GLN A 36 -9.07 -12.38 8.12
CA GLN A 36 -8.80 -11.78 9.42
C GLN A 36 -7.97 -10.49 9.30
N ILE A 37 -6.91 -10.51 8.48
CA ILE A 37 -6.08 -9.33 8.20
C ILE A 37 -6.92 -8.25 7.50
N CYS A 38 -7.69 -8.61 6.47
CA CYS A 38 -8.56 -7.67 5.77
C CYS A 38 -9.58 -7.01 6.71
N ARG A 39 -10.18 -7.76 7.65
CA ARG A 39 -11.09 -7.21 8.65
C ARG A 39 -10.39 -6.22 9.57
N ALA A 40 -9.21 -6.55 10.07
CA ALA A 40 -8.44 -5.65 10.92
C ALA A 40 -8.06 -4.34 10.19
N VAL A 41 -7.59 -4.45 8.95
CA VAL A 41 -7.24 -3.30 8.11
C VAL A 41 -8.47 -2.45 7.79
N ALA A 42 -9.60 -3.08 7.43
CA ALA A 42 -10.84 -2.37 7.12
C ALA A 42 -11.36 -1.57 8.32
N VAL A 43 -11.30 -2.12 9.53
CA VAL A 43 -11.67 -1.41 10.76
C VAL A 43 -10.73 -0.24 11.01
N GLY A 44 -9.41 -0.44 10.88
CA GLY A 44 -8.43 0.64 11.03
C GLY A 44 -8.64 1.77 10.02
N PHE A 45 -8.89 1.43 8.76
CA PHE A 45 -9.19 2.41 7.71
C PHE A 45 -10.48 3.18 8.00
N ALA A 46 -11.54 2.50 8.44
CA ALA A 46 -12.80 3.14 8.79
C ALA A 46 -12.63 4.13 9.95
N VAL A 47 -11.89 3.76 11.01
CA VAL A 47 -11.64 4.64 12.16
C VAL A 47 -10.80 5.85 11.76
N MET A 48 -9.70 5.66 11.03
CA MET A 48 -8.84 6.76 10.59
C MET A 48 -9.56 7.71 9.63
N GLY A 49 -10.35 7.15 8.71
CA GLY A 49 -11.17 7.93 7.78
C GLY A 49 -12.26 8.74 8.51
N PHE A 50 -12.92 8.15 9.50
CA PHE A 50 -13.91 8.82 10.32
C PHE A 50 -13.28 9.98 11.11
N ILE A 51 -12.17 9.74 11.81
CA ILE A 51 -11.47 10.80 12.57
C ILE A 51 -11.11 11.96 11.65
N GLY A 52 -10.52 11.68 10.48
CA GLY A 52 -10.15 12.72 9.51
C GLY A 52 -11.36 13.52 9.00
N TYR A 53 -12.49 12.86 8.76
CA TYR A 53 -13.72 13.51 8.33
C TYR A 53 -14.25 14.48 9.41
N PHE A 54 -14.33 14.03 10.67
CA PHE A 54 -14.84 14.87 11.76
C PHE A 54 -13.94 16.05 12.07
N VAL A 55 -12.62 15.83 12.13
CA VAL A 55 -11.64 16.93 12.30
C VAL A 55 -11.82 17.97 11.19
N LYS A 56 -11.95 17.52 9.94
CA LYS A 56 -12.14 18.42 8.81
C LYS A 56 -13.47 19.17 8.89
N LEU A 57 -14.56 18.49 9.26
CA LEU A 57 -15.87 19.12 9.44
C LEU A 57 -15.85 20.26 10.48
N ILE A 58 -15.14 20.08 11.59
CA ILE A 58 -15.03 21.11 12.64
C ILE A 58 -14.13 22.26 12.18
N HIS A 59 -13.06 21.97 11.46
CA HIS A 59 -12.12 23.00 11.02
C HIS A 59 -12.67 23.91 9.90
N ILE A 60 -13.58 23.43 9.05
CA ILE A 60 -14.21 24.25 7.98
C ILE A 60 -14.90 25.51 8.52
N PRO A 61 -15.87 25.43 9.46
CA PRO A 61 -16.52 26.62 10.00
C PRO A 61 -15.56 27.48 10.83
N ILE A 62 -14.63 26.86 11.58
CA ILE A 62 -13.61 27.59 12.33
C ILE A 62 -12.78 28.46 11.39
N ASN A 63 -12.29 27.90 10.28
CA ASN A 63 -11.53 28.66 9.29
C ASN A 63 -12.38 29.75 8.64
N ASN A 64 -13.66 29.47 8.34
CA ASN A 64 -14.55 30.49 7.77
C ASN A 64 -14.79 31.67 8.73
N ILE A 65 -14.87 31.41 10.04
CA ILE A 65 -15.03 32.47 11.07
C ILE A 65 -13.72 33.23 11.29
N LEU A 66 -12.57 32.54 11.34
CA LEU A 66 -11.26 33.16 11.60
C LEU A 66 -10.72 33.95 10.41
N VAL A 67 -10.87 33.43 9.19
CA VAL A 67 -10.36 34.07 7.97
C VAL A 67 -11.38 35.01 7.32
N GLY A 68 -12.68 34.72 7.43
CA GLY A 68 -13.76 35.56 6.87
C GLY A 68 -14.21 36.70 7.77
N GLY A 69 -13.65 36.82 8.98
CA GLY A 69 -13.89 37.93 9.93
C GLY A 69 -12.95 39.12 9.74
N ALA A 70 -12.31 39.25 8.58
CA ALA A 70 -11.50 40.39 8.16
C ALA A 70 -12.20 41.18 7.05
#